data_AF-A0A9Q0GZ42-F1
#
_entry.id   AF-A0A9Q0GZ42-F1
#
_cell.length_a   1.000
_cell.length_b   1.000
_cell.length_c   1.000
_cell.angle_alpha   90.00
_cell.angle_beta   90.00
_cell.angle_gamma   90.00
#
_symmetry.space_group_name_H-M   'P 1'
#
loop_
_entity.id
_entity.type
_entity.pdbx_description
1 polymer ?
#
loop_
_entity_poly.entity_id
_entity_poly.type
_entity_poly.pdbx_seq_one_letter_code
_entity_poly.pdbx_strand_id
1 'polypeptide(L)'
;MSMAEGDMEENQRDPQRRYQQCQRRCWQEERDPRRQHQCQRRCEERYVELDEEEDNQRDPRRRYQECQRRCERQERDPRRQQQCQRRCEERGRNEEEEDNQRDPRREYHRCQRRCEQQERDPRQQERCERRCEERFEERQRRWDDEEDNQRGDPRREYQRCQRRCEQQERDPRQQERCERRCEERFEERRWDDEDDNQRRDPRREYQRCQRRCEQQERDPRQQQRCESRCEERFEGRRWDDEDENQRDPRREHQRCQRRCEQQERDPRQQQRCERRCDERFEERRRDDVEENDEVDNQRDRRRRQRECQRHCQEQERDPRQQQQCQRRCREQSERGRVEGSESMTPVLNSILDFVGF
;
A
#
# COMPACT_ATOMS: atom_id res chain seq x y z
N MET A 1 -34.48 1.08 -28.67
CA MET A 1 -33.36 2.03 -28.45
C MET A 1 -33.42 2.49 -27.01
N SER A 2 -32.92 1.68 -26.07
CA SER A 2 -33.05 1.92 -24.62
C SER A 2 -31.76 1.52 -23.88
N MET A 3 -30.59 1.86 -24.42
CA MET A 3 -29.28 1.50 -23.85
C MET A 3 -28.50 2.70 -23.28
N ALA A 4 -29.12 3.86 -23.06
CA ALA A 4 -28.41 5.08 -22.64
C ALA A 4 -28.60 5.49 -21.16
N GLU A 5 -29.37 4.74 -20.38
CA GLU A 5 -29.65 5.10 -18.97
C GLU A 5 -28.65 4.48 -17.97
N GLY A 6 -27.91 3.43 -18.35
CA GLY A 6 -26.94 2.76 -17.47
C GLY A 6 -25.62 3.51 -17.28
N ASP A 7 -25.08 4.14 -18.34
CA ASP A 7 -23.75 4.77 -18.30
C ASP A 7 -23.72 6.11 -17.53
N MET A 8 -24.88 6.70 -17.22
CA MET A 8 -24.96 7.93 -16.42
C MET A 8 -24.90 7.70 -14.91
N GLU A 9 -25.20 6.49 -14.42
CA GLU A 9 -25.09 6.17 -12.99
C GLU A 9 -23.66 5.79 -12.59
N GLU A 10 -22.94 5.08 -13.47
CA GLU A 10 -21.56 4.68 -13.18
C GLU A 10 -20.60 5.88 -13.12
N ASN A 11 -20.83 6.88 -13.98
CA ASN A 11 -20.08 8.14 -14.00
C ASN A 11 -20.26 9.01 -12.74
N GLN A 12 -21.28 8.74 -11.91
CA GLN A 12 -21.51 9.44 -10.64
C GLN A 12 -20.83 8.78 -9.45
N ARG A 13 -20.29 7.56 -9.61
CA ARG A 13 -19.62 6.83 -8.53
C ARG A 13 -18.14 7.15 -8.41
N ASP A 14 -17.50 7.62 -9.48
CA ASP A 14 -16.10 8.05 -9.49
C ASP A 14 -15.90 9.27 -8.57
N PRO A 15 -15.20 9.11 -7.42
CA PRO A 15 -14.97 10.18 -6.46
C PRO A 15 -14.26 11.39 -7.10
N GLN A 16 -13.34 11.13 -8.04
CA GLN A 16 -12.53 12.15 -8.67
C GLN A 16 -13.36 13.04 -9.60
N ARG A 17 -14.31 12.46 -10.35
CA ARG A 17 -15.26 13.25 -11.14
C ARG A 17 -16.17 14.11 -10.27
N ARG A 18 -16.67 13.59 -9.15
CA ARG A 18 -17.50 14.37 -8.22
C ARG A 18 -16.73 15.54 -7.63
N TYR A 19 -15.47 15.31 -7.28
CA TYR A 19 -14.58 16.37 -6.80
C TYR A 19 -14.37 17.47 -7.86
N GLN A 20 -14.07 17.11 -9.11
CA GLN A 20 -13.95 18.09 -10.20
C GLN A 20 -15.25 18.86 -10.47
N GLN A 21 -16.41 18.20 -10.32
CA GLN A 21 -17.71 18.87 -10.44
C GLN A 21 -17.94 19.85 -9.27
N CYS A 22 -17.57 19.47 -8.04
CA CYS A 22 -17.63 20.31 -6.86
C CYS A 22 -16.76 21.57 -7.03
N GLN A 23 -15.49 21.40 -7.46
CA GLN A 23 -14.59 22.51 -7.76
C GLN A 23 -15.17 23.46 -8.82
N ARG A 24 -15.74 22.91 -9.92
CA ARG A 24 -16.36 23.72 -10.98
C ARG A 24 -17.55 24.53 -10.47
N ARG A 25 -18.36 23.99 -9.55
CA ARG A 25 -19.47 24.74 -8.92
C ARG A 25 -18.95 25.83 -7.98
N CYS A 26 -17.96 25.53 -7.14
CA CYS A 26 -17.32 26.53 -6.30
C CYS A 26 -16.77 27.71 -7.12
N TRP A 27 -16.18 27.44 -8.29
CA TRP A 27 -15.69 28.48 -9.20
C TRP A 27 -16.80 29.33 -9.83
N GLN A 28 -17.99 28.77 -10.06
CA GLN A 28 -19.10 29.47 -10.72
C GLN A 28 -19.96 30.27 -9.73
N GLU A 29 -20.18 29.74 -8.53
CA GLU A 29 -21.11 30.29 -7.56
C GLU A 29 -20.46 31.30 -6.60
N GLU A 30 -19.20 31.09 -6.21
CA GLU A 30 -18.51 31.94 -5.23
C GLU A 30 -17.55 32.93 -5.90
N ARG A 31 -17.91 34.22 -5.92
CA ARG A 31 -17.07 35.30 -6.45
C ARG A 31 -16.06 35.84 -5.44
N ASP A 32 -16.29 35.62 -4.14
CA ASP A 32 -15.40 36.06 -3.08
C ASP A 32 -14.25 35.05 -2.89
N PRO A 33 -12.97 35.49 -2.95
CA PRO A 33 -11.83 34.58 -2.86
C PRO A 33 -11.75 33.79 -1.55
N ARG A 34 -12.19 34.36 -0.42
CA ARG A 34 -12.17 33.66 0.87
C ARG A 34 -13.24 32.58 0.92
N ARG A 35 -14.44 32.87 0.38
CA ARG A 35 -15.52 31.88 0.27
C ARG A 35 -15.18 30.77 -0.72
N GLN A 36 -14.55 31.13 -1.83
CA GLN A 36 -14.06 30.16 -2.81
C GLN A 36 -13.06 29.18 -2.18
N HIS A 37 -12.08 29.67 -1.42
CA HIS A 37 -11.12 28.80 -0.73
C HIS A 37 -11.82 27.88 0.30
N GLN A 38 -12.78 28.39 1.07
CA GLN A 38 -13.56 27.55 2.00
C GLN A 38 -14.38 26.49 1.27
N CYS A 39 -14.98 26.83 0.12
CA CYS A 39 -15.72 25.89 -0.72
C CYS A 39 -14.80 24.78 -1.24
N GLN A 40 -13.60 25.15 -1.72
CA GLN A 40 -12.61 24.20 -2.21
C GLN A 40 -12.15 23.23 -1.12
N ARG A 41 -11.86 23.71 0.10
CA ARG A 41 -11.50 22.82 1.22
C ARG A 41 -12.61 21.82 1.56
N ARG A 42 -13.87 22.25 1.53
CA ARG A 42 -15.00 21.32 1.73
C ARG A 42 -15.10 20.27 0.62
N CYS A 43 -14.80 20.64 -0.63
CA CYS A 43 -14.73 19.66 -1.71
C CYS A 43 -13.59 18.66 -1.49
N GLU A 44 -12.42 19.12 -1.03
CA GLU A 44 -11.25 18.26 -0.73
C GLU A 44 -11.54 17.31 0.42
N GLU A 45 -12.06 17.82 1.54
CA GLU A 45 -12.50 17.00 2.69
C GLU A 45 -13.47 15.91 2.24
N ARG A 46 -14.49 16.27 1.46
CA ARG A 46 -15.48 15.31 0.95
C ARG A 46 -14.88 14.30 -0.04
N TYR A 47 -13.87 14.70 -0.81
CA TYR A 47 -13.18 13.79 -1.72
C TYR A 47 -12.39 12.74 -0.94
N VAL A 48 -11.62 13.17 0.06
CA VAL A 48 -10.86 12.28 0.95
C VAL A 48 -11.79 11.31 1.67
N GLU A 49 -12.91 11.78 2.21
CA GLU A 49 -13.91 10.90 2.84
C GLU A 49 -14.45 9.83 1.88
N LEU A 50 -14.78 10.21 0.63
CA LEU A 50 -15.26 9.26 -0.37
C LEU A 50 -14.19 8.25 -0.80
N ASP A 51 -12.93 8.70 -0.93
CA ASP A 51 -11.78 7.87 -1.28
C ASP A 51 -11.49 6.86 -0.16
N GLU A 52 -11.49 7.31 1.10
CA GLU A 52 -11.38 6.44 2.28
C GLU A 52 -12.56 5.47 2.38
N GLU A 53 -13.79 5.89 2.10
CA GLU A 53 -14.96 5.00 2.05
C GLU A 53 -14.81 3.94 0.96
N GLU A 54 -14.23 4.26 -0.20
CA GLU A 54 -13.99 3.31 -1.28
C GLU A 54 -12.90 2.30 -0.89
N ASP A 55 -11.81 2.76 -0.28
CA ASP A 55 -10.74 1.89 0.22
C ASP A 55 -11.21 0.99 1.37
N ASN A 56 -11.99 1.54 2.31
CA ASN A 56 -12.61 0.77 3.37
C ASN A 56 -13.58 -0.29 2.81
N GLN A 57 -14.23 0.02 1.69
CA GLN A 57 -15.01 -0.97 0.96
C GLN A 57 -14.12 -1.98 0.23
N ARG A 58 -12.96 -1.62 -0.31
CA ARG A 58 -12.11 -2.61 -1.00
C ARG A 58 -11.50 -3.63 -0.05
N ASP A 59 -11.23 -3.28 1.21
CA ASP A 59 -10.70 -4.20 2.22
C ASP A 59 -11.80 -5.15 2.78
N PRO A 60 -11.75 -6.47 2.47
CA PRO A 60 -12.74 -7.44 2.96
C PRO A 60 -12.80 -7.50 4.49
N ARG A 61 -11.66 -7.28 5.17
CA ARG A 61 -11.58 -7.32 6.63
C ARG A 61 -12.33 -6.15 7.25
N ARG A 62 -12.29 -4.98 6.64
CA ARG A 62 -13.05 -3.80 7.11
C ARG A 62 -14.53 -3.93 6.84
N ARG A 63 -14.93 -4.40 5.65
CA ARG A 63 -16.34 -4.75 5.36
C ARG A 63 -16.94 -5.71 6.38
N TYR A 64 -16.18 -6.74 6.76
CA TYR A 64 -16.60 -7.68 7.79
C TYR A 64 -16.81 -6.99 9.15
N GLN A 65 -15.86 -6.16 9.60
CA GLN A 65 -15.99 -5.41 10.86
C GLN A 65 -17.18 -4.44 10.84
N GLU A 66 -17.42 -3.78 9.71
CA GLU A 66 -18.56 -2.88 9.55
C GLU A 66 -19.88 -3.65 9.61
N CYS A 67 -19.95 -4.83 8.99
CA CYS A 67 -21.08 -5.75 9.09
C CYS A 67 -21.35 -6.15 10.55
N GLN A 68 -20.32 -6.50 11.31
CA GLN A 68 -20.45 -6.83 12.74
C GLN A 68 -20.99 -5.65 13.55
N ARG A 69 -20.42 -4.44 13.38
CA ARG A 69 -20.90 -3.22 14.07
C ARG A 69 -22.34 -2.90 13.69
N ARG A 70 -22.75 -3.15 12.44
CA ARG A 70 -24.13 -2.94 11.98
C ARG A 70 -25.08 -3.92 12.65
N CYS A 71 -24.70 -5.20 12.76
CA CYS A 71 -25.48 -6.18 13.50
C CYS A 71 -25.66 -5.79 14.98
N GLU A 72 -24.61 -5.30 15.64
CA GLU A 72 -24.68 -4.84 17.04
C GLU A 72 -25.60 -3.63 17.24
N ARG A 73 -25.67 -2.71 16.27
CA ARG A 73 -26.56 -1.53 16.37
C ARG A 73 -28.02 -1.84 16.04
N GLN A 74 -28.27 -2.73 15.07
CA GLN A 74 -29.62 -2.96 14.55
C GLN A 74 -30.38 -4.05 15.29
N GLU A 75 -29.70 -5.11 15.75
CA GLU A 75 -30.35 -6.27 16.34
C GLU A 75 -30.19 -6.25 17.87
N ARG A 76 -31.25 -5.83 18.58
CA ARG A 76 -31.31 -5.87 20.05
C ARG A 76 -31.58 -7.26 20.62
N ASP A 77 -32.15 -8.16 19.81
CA ASP A 77 -32.45 -9.54 20.20
C ASP A 77 -31.17 -10.41 20.06
N PRO A 78 -30.72 -11.09 21.12
CA PRO A 78 -29.49 -11.89 21.08
C PRO A 78 -29.49 -13.01 20.02
N ARG A 79 -30.63 -13.63 19.74
CA ARG A 79 -30.71 -14.70 18.73
C ARG A 79 -30.60 -14.13 17.32
N ARG A 80 -31.24 -12.99 17.06
CA ARG A 80 -31.12 -12.30 15.78
C ARG A 80 -29.71 -11.74 15.57
N GLN A 81 -29.09 -11.22 16.63
CA GLN A 81 -27.71 -10.76 16.62
C GLN A 81 -26.75 -11.89 16.23
N GLN A 82 -26.87 -13.08 16.84
CA GLN A 82 -26.05 -14.24 16.47
C GLN A 82 -26.28 -14.68 15.02
N GLN A 83 -27.52 -14.67 14.52
CA GLN A 83 -27.79 -15.01 13.12
C GLN A 83 -27.21 -13.97 12.15
N CYS A 84 -27.23 -12.68 12.53
CA CYS A 84 -26.61 -11.61 11.77
C CYS A 84 -25.08 -11.78 11.72
N GLN A 85 -24.44 -12.04 12.86
CA GLN A 85 -22.99 -12.31 12.94
C GLN A 85 -22.58 -13.51 12.08
N ARG A 86 -23.33 -14.63 12.11
CA ARG A 86 -23.07 -15.79 11.24
C ARG A 86 -23.13 -15.44 9.75
N ARG A 87 -24.08 -14.59 9.33
CA ARG A 87 -24.15 -14.13 7.94
C ARG A 87 -22.98 -13.24 7.55
N CYS A 88 -22.53 -12.36 8.45
CA CYS A 88 -21.31 -11.58 8.22
C CYS A 88 -20.08 -12.51 8.11
N GLU A 89 -19.96 -13.53 8.96
CA GLU A 89 -18.86 -14.50 8.94
C GLU A 89 -18.84 -15.30 7.64
N GLU A 90 -20.01 -15.78 7.21
CA GLU A 90 -20.16 -16.51 5.95
C GLU A 90 -19.79 -15.63 4.75
N ARG A 91 -20.26 -14.38 4.72
CA ARG A 91 -19.89 -13.43 3.67
C ARG A 91 -18.38 -13.16 3.65
N GLY A 92 -17.77 -12.88 4.80
CA GLY A 92 -16.33 -12.63 4.90
C GLY A 92 -15.51 -13.84 4.47
N ARG A 93 -15.95 -15.06 4.81
CA ARG A 93 -15.30 -16.29 4.32
C ARG A 93 -15.42 -16.47 2.82
N ASN A 94 -16.58 -16.19 2.23
CA ASN A 94 -16.78 -16.29 0.80
C ASN A 94 -15.90 -15.28 0.05
N GLU A 95 -15.83 -14.03 0.52
CA GLU A 95 -14.95 -13.00 -0.06
C GLU A 95 -13.46 -13.41 0.07
N GLU A 96 -13.04 -13.91 1.24
CA GLU A 96 -11.67 -14.43 1.44
C GLU A 96 -11.41 -15.66 0.54
N GLU A 97 -12.40 -16.51 0.32
CA GLU A 97 -12.28 -17.67 -0.57
C GLU A 97 -12.20 -17.26 -2.05
N GLU A 98 -12.94 -16.24 -2.48
CA GLU A 98 -12.81 -15.65 -3.82
C GLU A 98 -11.42 -15.06 -4.05
N ASP A 99 -10.90 -14.30 -3.09
CA ASP A 99 -9.54 -13.76 -3.17
C ASP A 99 -8.50 -14.89 -3.18
N ASN A 100 -8.67 -15.91 -2.34
CA ASN A 100 -7.82 -17.10 -2.35
C ASN A 100 -7.96 -17.94 -3.63
N GLN A 101 -9.07 -17.83 -4.37
CA GLN A 101 -9.25 -18.45 -5.69
C GLN A 101 -8.57 -17.66 -6.81
N ARG A 102 -8.30 -16.37 -6.60
CA ARG A 102 -7.50 -15.55 -7.52
C ARG A 102 -6.01 -15.87 -7.44
N ASP A 103 -5.52 -16.38 -6.31
CA ASP A 103 -4.12 -16.81 -6.15
C ASP A 103 -3.78 -18.06 -6.99
N PRO A 104 -2.96 -17.94 -8.05
CA PRO A 104 -2.63 -19.07 -8.93
C PRO A 104 -1.94 -20.22 -8.19
N ARG A 105 -1.14 -19.93 -7.15
CA ARG A 105 -0.40 -20.96 -6.40
C ARG A 105 -1.34 -21.89 -5.64
N ARG A 106 -2.43 -21.36 -5.10
CA ARG A 106 -3.43 -22.17 -4.39
C ARG A 106 -4.22 -23.08 -5.33
N GLU A 107 -4.52 -22.62 -6.54
CA GLU A 107 -5.13 -23.47 -7.58
C GLU A 107 -4.19 -24.62 -7.96
N TYR A 108 -2.91 -24.32 -8.17
CA TYR A 108 -1.89 -25.33 -8.47
C TYR A 108 -1.80 -26.41 -7.39
N HIS A 109 -1.69 -26.04 -6.11
CA HIS A 109 -1.66 -27.01 -5.01
C HIS A 109 -2.96 -27.82 -4.87
N ARG A 110 -4.12 -27.25 -5.21
CA ARG A 110 -5.39 -28.01 -5.28
C ARG A 110 -5.37 -29.02 -6.42
N CYS A 111 -4.78 -28.66 -7.56
CA CYS A 111 -4.61 -29.55 -8.71
C CYS A 111 -3.66 -30.72 -8.38
N GLN A 112 -2.48 -30.43 -7.81
CA GLN A 112 -1.53 -31.45 -7.35
C GLN A 112 -2.17 -32.45 -6.39
N ARG A 113 -2.84 -31.97 -5.33
CA ARG A 113 -3.54 -32.85 -4.36
C ARG A 113 -4.62 -33.71 -4.99
N ARG A 114 -5.28 -33.24 -6.07
CA ARG A 114 -6.24 -34.06 -6.83
C ARG A 114 -5.55 -35.13 -7.65
N CYS A 115 -4.41 -34.81 -8.29
CA CYS A 115 -3.60 -35.79 -9.01
C CYS A 115 -3.12 -36.90 -8.07
N GLU A 116 -2.58 -36.55 -6.89
CA GLU A 116 -2.12 -37.53 -5.88
C GLU A 116 -3.24 -38.46 -5.37
N GLN A 117 -4.48 -37.96 -5.30
CA GLN A 117 -5.62 -38.74 -4.81
C GLN A 117 -6.26 -39.63 -5.88
N GLN A 118 -6.28 -39.18 -7.14
CA GLN A 118 -6.99 -39.87 -8.23
C GLN A 118 -6.07 -40.82 -9.01
N GLU A 119 -4.81 -40.45 -9.22
CA GLU A 119 -3.89 -41.21 -10.05
C GLU A 119 -3.02 -42.13 -9.16
N ARG A 120 -3.23 -43.45 -9.28
CA ARG A 120 -2.40 -44.45 -8.59
C ARG A 120 -1.18 -44.87 -9.41
N ASP A 121 -1.20 -44.66 -10.72
CA ASP A 121 -0.09 -45.00 -11.62
C ASP A 121 0.89 -43.81 -11.68
N PRO A 122 2.20 -44.03 -11.45
CA PRO A 122 3.19 -42.95 -11.44
C PRO A 122 3.26 -42.16 -12.76
N ARG A 123 3.08 -42.81 -13.92
CA ARG A 123 3.16 -42.12 -15.22
C ARG A 123 1.94 -41.23 -15.46
N GLN A 124 0.76 -41.66 -14.98
CA GLN A 124 -0.44 -40.84 -15.05
C GLN A 124 -0.38 -39.66 -14.08
N GLN A 125 0.20 -39.88 -12.89
CA GLN A 125 0.46 -38.82 -11.93
C GLN A 125 1.38 -37.74 -12.52
N GLU A 126 2.53 -38.11 -13.10
CA GLU A 126 3.44 -37.14 -13.76
C GLU A 126 2.74 -36.35 -14.87
N ARG A 127 1.91 -37.01 -15.68
CA ARG A 127 1.14 -36.35 -16.75
C ARG A 127 0.07 -35.41 -16.20
N CYS A 128 -0.50 -35.72 -15.04
CA CYS A 128 -1.46 -34.86 -14.35
C CYS A 128 -0.75 -33.63 -13.76
N GLU A 129 0.36 -33.84 -13.05
CA GLU A 129 1.18 -32.77 -12.46
C GLU A 129 1.71 -31.80 -13.52
N ARG A 130 2.22 -32.30 -14.66
CA ARG A 130 2.65 -31.44 -15.78
C ARG A 130 1.52 -30.56 -16.31
N ARG A 131 0.29 -31.09 -16.42
CA ARG A 131 -0.88 -30.29 -16.83
C ARG A 131 -1.26 -29.24 -15.79
N CYS A 132 -1.13 -29.54 -14.50
CA CYS A 132 -1.32 -28.56 -13.44
C CYS A 132 -0.28 -27.44 -13.53
N GLU A 133 0.99 -27.78 -13.80
CA GLU A 133 2.11 -26.84 -13.90
C GLU A 133 1.94 -25.91 -15.11
N GLU A 134 1.63 -26.47 -16.28
CA GLU A 134 1.34 -25.69 -17.49
C GLU A 134 0.21 -24.67 -17.25
N ARG A 135 -0.89 -25.10 -16.61
CA ARG A 135 -2.00 -24.21 -16.25
C ARG A 135 -1.58 -23.14 -15.23
N PHE A 136 -0.78 -23.51 -14.25
CA PHE A 136 -0.27 -22.56 -13.25
C PHE A 136 0.60 -21.49 -13.89
N GLU A 137 1.55 -21.88 -14.75
CA GLU A 137 2.39 -20.95 -15.48
C GLU A 137 1.57 -20.01 -16.37
N GLU A 138 0.58 -20.53 -17.10
CA GLU A 138 -0.31 -19.72 -17.93
C GLU A 138 -1.06 -18.70 -17.07
N ARG A 139 -1.63 -19.13 -15.94
CA ARG A 139 -2.37 -18.24 -15.04
C ARG A 139 -1.48 -17.22 -14.35
N GLN A 140 -0.26 -17.61 -13.96
CA GLN A 140 0.74 -16.72 -13.39
C GLN A 140 1.14 -15.64 -14.40
N ARG A 141 1.43 -16.02 -15.66
CA ARG A 141 1.76 -15.05 -16.73
C ARG A 141 0.62 -14.05 -16.94
N ARG A 142 -0.63 -14.52 -16.95
CA ARG A 142 -1.80 -13.64 -17.08
C ARG A 142 -1.90 -12.67 -15.90
N TRP A 143 -1.63 -13.14 -14.69
CA TRP A 143 -1.65 -12.32 -13.48
C TRP A 143 -0.52 -11.28 -13.48
N ASP A 144 0.69 -11.68 -13.84
CA ASP A 144 1.84 -10.78 -13.99
C ASP A 144 1.56 -9.72 -15.07
N ASP A 145 0.93 -10.09 -16.19
CA ASP A 145 0.50 -9.13 -17.21
C ASP A 145 -0.58 -8.15 -16.69
N GLU A 146 -1.51 -8.63 -15.86
CA GLU A 146 -2.57 -7.81 -15.27
C GLU A 146 -2.04 -6.84 -14.20
N GLU A 147 -1.07 -7.28 -13.39
CA GLU A 147 -0.35 -6.43 -12.43
C GLU A 147 0.51 -5.39 -13.17
N ASP A 148 1.25 -5.82 -14.19
CA ASP A 148 2.07 -4.92 -15.00
C ASP A 148 1.21 -3.86 -15.72
N ASN A 149 0.01 -4.24 -16.20
CA ASN A 149 -0.93 -3.29 -16.81
C ASN A 149 -1.49 -2.29 -15.78
N GLN A 150 -1.61 -2.69 -14.51
CA GLN A 150 -2.05 -1.79 -13.43
C GLN A 150 -0.93 -0.86 -12.95
N ARG A 151 0.32 -1.35 -12.84
CA ARG A 151 1.48 -0.56 -12.42
C ARG A 151 2.08 0.29 -13.54
N GLY A 152 1.74 0.00 -14.80
CA GLY A 152 2.06 0.86 -15.94
C GLY A 152 3.56 1.06 -16.18
N ASP A 153 4.43 0.08 -15.90
CA ASP A 153 5.87 0.18 -16.17
C ASP A 153 6.11 0.46 -17.67
N PRO A 154 6.53 1.69 -18.04
CA PRO A 154 6.64 2.07 -19.44
C PRO A 154 7.61 1.16 -20.21
N ARG A 155 8.65 0.66 -19.54
CA ARG A 155 9.68 -0.17 -20.18
C ARG A 155 9.13 -1.55 -20.55
N ARG A 156 8.26 -2.13 -19.72
CA ARG A 156 7.60 -3.40 -20.03
C ARG A 156 6.54 -3.23 -21.11
N GLU A 157 5.77 -2.14 -21.10
CA GLU A 157 4.84 -1.81 -22.18
C GLU A 157 5.56 -1.70 -23.53
N TYR A 158 6.71 -1.03 -23.57
CA TYR A 158 7.54 -0.91 -24.77
C TYR A 158 8.00 -2.28 -25.29
N GLN A 159 8.52 -3.15 -24.42
CA GLN A 159 8.93 -4.51 -24.80
C GLN A 159 7.75 -5.35 -25.31
N ARG A 160 6.56 -5.25 -24.70
CA ARG A 160 5.35 -5.91 -25.19
C ARG A 160 4.96 -5.39 -26.58
N CYS A 161 5.08 -4.09 -26.80
CA CYS A 161 4.82 -3.46 -28.09
C CYS A 161 5.80 -3.96 -29.16
N GLN A 162 7.11 -3.98 -28.89
CA GLN A 162 8.13 -4.53 -29.78
C GLN A 162 7.86 -5.99 -30.15
N ARG A 163 7.63 -6.88 -29.16
CA ARG A 163 7.29 -8.29 -29.41
C ARG A 163 6.02 -8.45 -30.25
N ARG A 164 5.05 -7.54 -30.13
CA ARG A 164 3.84 -7.54 -30.94
C ARG A 164 4.13 -7.12 -32.39
N CYS A 165 4.98 -6.12 -32.59
CA CYS A 165 5.44 -5.70 -33.91
C CYS A 165 6.17 -6.85 -34.62
N GLU A 166 7.12 -7.52 -33.94
CA GLU A 166 7.86 -8.68 -34.47
C GLU A 166 6.94 -9.85 -34.88
N GLN A 167 5.85 -10.07 -34.13
CA GLN A 167 4.91 -11.18 -34.41
C GLN A 167 3.90 -10.86 -35.52
N GLN A 168 3.43 -9.62 -35.62
CA GLN A 168 2.36 -9.23 -36.54
C GLN A 168 2.88 -8.74 -37.89
N GLU A 169 4.02 -8.03 -37.88
CA GLU A 169 4.57 -7.40 -39.09
C GLU A 169 5.66 -8.28 -39.70
N ARG A 170 5.33 -8.93 -40.82
CA ARG A 170 6.30 -9.72 -41.60
C ARG A 170 7.14 -8.88 -42.55
N ASP A 171 6.66 -7.68 -42.89
CA ASP A 171 7.38 -6.75 -43.77
C ASP A 171 8.31 -5.86 -42.93
N PRO A 172 9.62 -5.81 -43.24
CA PRO A 172 10.59 -5.03 -42.46
C PRO A 172 10.24 -3.54 -42.33
N ARG A 173 9.62 -2.93 -43.36
CA ARG A 173 9.25 -1.50 -43.31
C ARG A 173 8.05 -1.26 -42.40
N GLN A 174 7.11 -2.21 -42.34
CA GLN A 174 5.99 -2.14 -41.43
C GLN A 174 6.43 -2.40 -39.99
N GLN A 175 7.36 -3.33 -39.78
CA GLN A 175 7.99 -3.57 -38.48
C GLN A 175 8.69 -2.31 -37.95
N GLU A 176 9.55 -1.66 -38.75
CA GLU A 176 10.24 -0.43 -38.35
C GLU A 176 9.26 0.70 -37.99
N ARG A 177 8.17 0.85 -38.76
CA ARG A 177 7.12 1.84 -38.48
C ARG A 177 6.34 1.53 -37.19
N CYS A 178 6.18 0.25 -36.87
CA CYS A 178 5.54 -0.20 -35.64
C CYS A 178 6.45 0.06 -34.43
N GLU A 179 7.72 -0.34 -34.52
CA GLU A 179 8.74 -0.11 -33.48
C GLU A 179 8.91 1.37 -33.18
N ARG A 180 8.95 2.23 -34.20
CA ARG A 180 9.02 3.69 -34.01
C ARG A 180 7.81 4.24 -33.25
N ARG A 181 6.59 3.74 -33.52
CA ARG A 181 5.40 4.13 -32.75
C ARG A 181 5.44 3.65 -31.30
N CYS A 182 6.00 2.46 -31.06
CA CYS A 182 6.22 1.98 -29.71
C CYS A 182 7.22 2.89 -28.96
N GLU A 183 8.28 3.31 -29.64
CA GLU A 183 9.34 4.16 -29.08
C GLU A 183 8.80 5.55 -28.75
N GLU A 184 8.07 6.17 -29.67
CA GLU A 184 7.39 7.47 -29.43
C GLU A 184 6.47 7.41 -28.20
N ARG A 185 5.66 6.36 -28.05
CA ARG A 185 4.78 6.18 -26.87
C ARG A 185 5.58 5.95 -25.58
N PHE A 186 6.66 5.19 -25.65
CA PHE A 186 7.52 4.93 -24.51
C PHE A 186 8.21 6.21 -24.04
N GLU A 187 8.75 7.00 -24.96
CA GLU A 187 9.32 8.30 -24.66
C GLU A 187 8.28 9.23 -24.04
N GLU A 188 7.07 9.33 -24.61
CA GLU A 188 5.98 10.14 -24.05
C GLU A 188 5.69 9.79 -22.58
N ARG A 189 5.47 8.50 -22.27
CA ARG A 189 5.25 8.06 -20.88
C ARG A 189 6.45 8.32 -19.98
N ARG A 190 7.66 8.11 -20.49
CA ARG A 190 8.89 8.38 -19.73
C ARG A 190 9.02 9.87 -19.41
N TRP A 191 8.64 10.75 -20.35
CA TRP A 191 8.60 12.19 -20.11
C TRP A 191 7.55 12.58 -19.09
N ASP A 192 6.39 11.93 -19.04
CA ASP A 192 5.38 12.14 -17.99
C ASP A 192 5.92 11.76 -16.61
N ASP A 193 6.56 10.59 -16.48
CA ASP A 193 7.19 10.13 -15.23
C ASP A 193 8.37 11.04 -14.81
N GLU A 194 9.16 11.51 -15.78
CA GLU A 194 10.22 12.47 -15.54
C GLU A 194 9.66 13.87 -15.23
N ASP A 195 8.52 14.30 -15.77
CA ASP A 195 7.86 15.56 -15.41
C ASP A 195 7.30 15.49 -14.00
N ASP A 196 6.70 14.38 -13.58
CA ASP A 196 6.26 14.20 -12.20
C ASP A 196 7.43 14.20 -11.21
N ASN A 197 8.54 13.55 -11.56
CA ASN A 197 9.77 13.64 -10.76
C ASN A 197 10.40 15.04 -10.79
N GLN A 198 10.35 15.75 -11.92
CA GLN A 198 10.86 17.12 -12.03
C GLN A 198 9.92 18.17 -11.42
N ARG A 199 8.63 17.89 -11.29
CA ARG A 199 7.65 18.67 -10.52
C ARG A 199 7.91 18.54 -9.03
N ARG A 200 8.54 17.45 -8.60
CA ARG A 200 9.00 17.27 -7.22
C ARG A 200 10.34 17.93 -6.91
N ASP A 201 11.12 18.41 -7.89
CA ASP A 201 12.32 19.21 -7.62
C ASP A 201 11.93 20.67 -7.34
N PRO A 202 11.93 21.12 -6.07
CA PRO A 202 11.45 22.45 -5.72
C PRO A 202 12.31 23.54 -6.39
N ARG A 203 13.59 23.25 -6.62
CA ARG A 203 14.54 24.22 -7.18
C ARG A 203 14.26 24.50 -8.65
N ARG A 204 13.91 23.47 -9.44
CA ARG A 204 13.49 23.66 -10.84
C ARG A 204 12.13 24.36 -10.94
N GLU A 205 11.21 24.08 -10.02
CA GLU A 205 9.91 24.79 -9.97
C GLU A 205 10.12 26.28 -9.69
N TYR A 206 10.99 26.63 -8.72
CA TYR A 206 11.34 28.01 -8.41
C TYR A 206 11.95 28.75 -9.61
N GLN A 207 12.92 28.14 -10.31
CA GLN A 207 13.52 28.72 -11.51
C GLN A 207 12.51 28.95 -12.64
N ARG A 208 11.56 28.02 -12.83
CA ARG A 208 10.46 28.18 -13.80
C ARG A 208 9.54 29.33 -13.40
N CYS A 209 9.27 29.49 -12.11
CA CYS A 209 8.48 30.58 -11.57
C CYS A 209 9.16 31.94 -11.82
N GLN A 210 10.45 32.07 -11.49
CA GLN A 210 11.25 33.28 -11.76
C GLN A 210 11.23 33.68 -13.24
N ARG A 211 11.52 32.74 -14.15
CA ARG A 211 11.49 33.01 -15.60
C ARG A 211 10.12 33.44 -16.10
N ARG A 212 9.03 32.98 -15.47
CA ARG A 212 7.67 33.39 -15.80
C ARG A 212 7.39 34.82 -15.31
N CYS A 213 7.86 35.17 -14.12
CA CYS A 213 7.79 36.53 -13.60
C CYS A 213 8.53 37.52 -14.50
N GLU A 214 9.77 37.19 -14.92
CA GLU A 214 10.57 38.01 -15.83
C GLU A 214 9.89 38.23 -17.20
N GLN A 215 9.15 37.24 -17.70
CA GLN A 215 8.48 37.33 -19.01
C GLN A 215 7.14 38.06 -18.98
N GLN A 216 6.38 37.95 -17.88
CA GLN A 216 5.03 38.51 -17.80
C GLN A 216 4.99 39.91 -17.19
N GLU A 217 5.88 40.21 -16.24
CA GLU A 217 5.85 41.47 -15.51
C GLU A 217 6.88 42.46 -16.06
N ARG A 218 6.39 43.48 -16.77
CA ARG A 218 7.24 44.59 -17.25
C ARG A 218 7.47 45.67 -16.19
N ASP A 219 6.62 45.72 -15.16
CA ASP A 219 6.72 46.70 -14.08
C ASP A 219 7.59 46.16 -12.94
N PRO A 220 8.62 46.90 -12.48
CA PRO A 220 9.53 46.43 -11.44
C PRO A 220 8.87 46.07 -10.11
N ARG A 221 7.77 46.76 -9.73
CA ARG A 221 7.06 46.47 -8.47
C ARG A 221 6.22 45.20 -8.58
N GLN A 222 5.66 44.93 -9.76
CA GLN A 222 4.93 43.68 -10.02
C GLN A 222 5.89 42.50 -10.11
N GLN A 223 7.06 42.69 -10.72
CA GLN A 223 8.13 41.69 -10.76
C GLN A 223 8.57 41.28 -9.35
N GLN A 224 8.86 42.24 -8.46
CA GLN A 224 9.21 41.93 -7.06
C GLN A 224 8.10 41.16 -6.32
N ARG A 225 6.82 41.54 -6.50
CA ARG A 225 5.70 40.80 -5.87
C ARG A 225 5.58 39.38 -6.41
N CYS A 226 5.86 39.17 -7.70
CA CYS A 226 5.84 37.86 -8.32
C CYS A 226 6.99 36.99 -7.78
N GLU A 227 8.21 37.55 -7.69
CA GLU A 227 9.37 36.88 -7.11
C GLU A 227 9.13 36.48 -5.65
N SER A 228 8.58 37.36 -4.80
CA SER A 228 8.26 37.02 -3.41
C SER A 228 7.25 35.87 -3.31
N ARG A 229 6.25 35.80 -4.21
CA ARG A 229 5.31 34.66 -4.24
C ARG A 229 5.98 33.36 -4.68
N CYS A 230 6.90 33.43 -5.64
CA CYS A 230 7.69 32.27 -6.03
C CYS A 230 8.55 31.76 -4.87
N GLU A 231 9.15 32.67 -4.11
CA GLU A 231 10.00 32.37 -2.95
C GLU A 231 9.18 31.76 -1.82
N GLU A 232 8.04 32.35 -1.44
CA GLU A 232 7.12 31.77 -0.45
C GLU A 232 6.67 30.36 -0.82
N ARG A 233 6.39 30.10 -2.11
CA ARG A 233 5.99 28.77 -2.60
C ARG A 233 7.13 27.76 -2.55
N PHE A 234 8.33 28.20 -2.90
CA PHE A 234 9.54 27.37 -2.85
C PHE A 234 9.91 27.03 -1.41
N GLU A 235 9.90 28.02 -0.52
CA GLU A 235 10.13 27.83 0.91
C GLU A 235 9.07 26.90 1.50
N GLY A 236 7.78 27.10 1.20
CA GLY A 236 6.69 26.21 1.67
C GLY A 236 6.97 24.73 1.40
N ARG A 237 7.36 24.37 0.17
CA ARG A 237 7.72 22.98 -0.17
C ARG A 237 9.02 22.51 0.50
N ARG A 238 10.01 23.39 0.60
CA ARG A 238 11.27 23.08 1.29
C ARG A 238 11.03 22.78 2.77
N TRP A 239 10.08 23.46 3.42
CA TRP A 239 9.70 23.19 4.80
C TRP A 239 9.04 21.82 4.97
N ASP A 240 8.27 21.33 3.98
CA ASP A 240 7.70 19.98 4.01
C ASP A 240 8.80 18.90 3.99
N ASP A 241 9.80 19.04 3.11
CA ASP A 241 10.97 18.14 3.05
C ASP A 241 11.90 18.30 4.27
N GLU A 242 11.98 19.52 4.83
CA GLU A 242 12.72 19.79 6.05
C GLU A 242 11.98 19.33 7.30
N ASP A 243 10.64 19.19 7.33
CA ASP A 243 9.89 18.62 8.47
C ASP A 243 10.23 17.13 8.64
N GLU A 244 10.31 16.40 7.53
CA GLU A 244 10.75 15.00 7.51
C GLU A 244 12.20 14.85 8.03
N ASN A 245 13.08 15.79 7.66
CA ASN A 245 14.46 15.84 8.16
C ASN A 245 14.60 16.50 9.56
N GLN A 246 13.60 17.24 10.04
CA GLN A 246 13.57 17.85 11.37
C GLN A 246 13.16 16.85 12.45
N ARG A 247 12.50 15.76 12.06
CA ARG A 247 12.23 14.62 12.94
C ARG A 247 13.48 13.81 13.32
N ASP A 248 14.65 14.09 12.71
CA ASP A 248 15.92 13.48 13.16
C ASP A 248 16.26 13.94 14.59
N PRO A 249 16.14 13.05 15.60
CA PRO A 249 16.34 13.43 17.01
C PRO A 249 17.74 13.98 17.25
N ARG A 250 18.74 13.55 16.45
CA ARG A 250 20.13 13.96 16.59
C ARG A 250 20.33 15.43 16.21
N ARG A 251 19.63 15.91 15.18
CA ARG A 251 19.67 17.32 14.78
C ARG A 251 18.90 18.21 15.76
N GLU A 252 17.80 17.72 16.32
CA GLU A 252 17.07 18.45 17.38
C GLU A 252 17.93 18.62 18.63
N HIS A 253 18.61 17.55 19.06
CA HIS A 253 19.54 17.54 20.19
C HIS A 253 20.68 18.55 20.02
N GLN A 254 21.37 18.54 18.87
CA GLN A 254 22.42 19.51 18.56
C GLN A 254 21.92 20.97 18.59
N ARG A 255 20.70 21.21 18.11
CA ARG A 255 20.07 22.54 18.16
C ARG A 255 19.72 22.96 19.58
N CYS A 256 19.37 22.01 20.45
CA CYS A 256 19.13 22.24 21.86
C CYS A 256 20.43 22.61 22.59
N GLN A 257 21.50 21.83 22.39
CA GLN A 257 22.83 22.11 22.96
C GLN A 257 23.37 23.49 22.58
N ARG A 258 23.32 23.84 21.29
CA ARG A 258 23.74 25.18 20.81
C ARG A 258 22.91 26.31 21.43
N ARG A 259 21.63 26.08 21.75
CA ARG A 259 20.79 27.08 22.43
C ARG A 259 21.19 27.23 23.89
N CYS A 260 21.48 26.13 24.58
CA CYS A 260 22.00 26.15 25.94
C CYS A 260 23.32 26.94 26.04
N GLU A 261 24.27 26.66 25.14
CA GLU A 261 25.55 27.39 25.08
C GLU A 261 25.39 28.90 24.83
N GLN A 262 24.38 29.30 24.05
CA GLN A 262 24.16 30.71 23.69
C GLN A 262 23.39 31.50 24.75
N GLN A 263 22.42 30.88 25.43
CA GLN A 263 21.51 31.57 26.35
C GLN A 263 21.99 31.52 27.81
N GLU A 264 22.65 30.45 28.22
CA GLU A 264 23.05 30.26 29.62
C GLU A 264 24.49 30.70 29.84
N ARG A 265 24.67 31.83 30.54
CA ARG A 265 26.01 32.35 30.90
C ARG A 265 26.57 31.72 32.17
N ASP A 266 25.71 31.17 33.03
CA ASP A 266 26.11 30.51 34.27
C ASP A 266 26.41 29.02 34.00
N PRO A 267 27.61 28.51 34.34
CA PRO A 267 27.99 27.14 34.05
C PRO A 267 27.07 26.08 34.67
N ARG A 268 26.44 26.36 35.82
CA ARG A 268 25.51 25.42 36.47
C ARG A 268 24.16 25.39 35.78
N GLN A 269 23.70 26.52 35.25
CA GLN A 269 22.47 26.59 34.46
C GLN A 269 22.67 25.95 33.08
N GLN A 270 23.82 26.18 32.45
CA GLN A 270 24.21 25.53 31.20
C GLN A 270 24.19 23.99 31.34
N GLN A 271 24.83 23.43 32.38
CA GLN A 271 24.81 21.98 32.62
C GLN A 271 23.41 21.43 32.88
N ARG A 272 22.51 22.19 33.52
CA ARG A 272 21.11 21.76 33.72
C ARG A 272 20.33 21.78 32.41
N CYS A 273 20.59 22.74 31.54
CA CYS A 273 20.00 22.84 30.22
C CYS A 273 20.45 21.66 29.32
N GLU A 274 21.76 21.38 29.29
CA GLU A 274 22.32 20.26 28.53
C GLU A 274 21.73 18.91 28.94
N ARG A 275 21.62 18.65 30.26
CA ARG A 275 20.97 17.41 30.74
C ARG A 275 19.53 17.26 30.27
N ARG A 276 18.75 18.35 30.24
CA ARG A 276 17.36 18.29 29.71
C ARG A 276 17.34 18.00 28.21
N CYS A 277 18.29 18.54 27.46
CA CYS A 277 18.44 18.22 26.04
C CYS A 277 18.76 16.73 25.85
N ASP A 278 19.70 16.19 26.64
CA ASP A 278 20.09 14.78 26.59
C ASP A 278 18.92 13.86 26.98
N GLU A 279 18.20 14.17 28.04
CA GLU A 279 17.00 13.43 28.48
C GLU A 279 15.94 13.37 27.38
N ARG A 280 15.65 14.51 26.73
CA ARG A 280 14.69 14.57 25.62
C ARG A 280 15.15 13.78 24.40
N PHE A 281 16.44 13.82 24.09
CA PHE A 281 17.01 13.07 22.99
C PHE A 281 16.92 11.56 23.24
N GLU A 282 17.27 11.10 24.44
CA GLU A 282 17.17 9.69 24.82
C GLU A 282 15.71 9.21 24.88
N GLU A 283 14.77 10.04 25.30
CA GLU A 283 13.32 9.76 25.24
C GLU A 283 12.88 9.53 23.79
N ARG A 284 13.12 10.49 22.89
CA ARG A 284 12.82 10.33 21.46
C ARG A 284 13.51 9.12 20.83
N ARG A 285 14.78 8.86 21.18
CA ARG A 285 15.51 7.70 20.66
C ARG A 285 14.90 6.39 21.16
N ARG A 286 14.33 6.35 22.37
CA ARG A 286 13.60 5.18 22.86
C ARG A 286 12.30 4.99 22.11
N ASP A 287 11.54 6.06 21.88
CA ASP A 287 10.30 5.99 21.09
C ASP A 287 10.58 5.45 19.68
N ASP A 288 11.64 5.96 19.02
CA ASP A 288 12.06 5.47 17.69
C ASP A 288 12.48 3.99 17.72
N VAL A 289 13.22 3.56 18.75
CA VAL A 289 13.62 2.15 18.91
C VAL A 289 12.41 1.27 19.20
N GLU A 290 11.48 1.72 20.03
CA GLU A 290 10.26 0.97 20.35
C GLU A 290 9.38 0.80 19.11
N GLU A 291 9.20 1.85 18.31
CA GLU A 291 8.47 1.77 17.04
C GLU A 291 9.14 0.79 16.06
N ASN A 292 10.47 0.85 15.93
CA ASN A 292 11.22 -0.09 15.09
C ASN A 292 11.14 -1.53 15.61
N ASP A 293 11.27 -1.74 16.92
CA ASP A 293 11.11 -3.05 17.56
C ASP A 293 9.69 -3.59 17.35
N GLU A 294 8.65 -2.75 17.39
CA GLU A 294 7.28 -3.19 17.07
C GLU A 294 7.16 -3.67 15.62
N VAL A 295 7.78 -2.96 14.68
CA VAL A 295 7.79 -3.31 13.25
C VAL A 295 8.57 -4.60 13.02
N ASP A 296 9.75 -4.75 13.60
CA ASP A 296 10.58 -5.97 13.49
C ASP A 296 9.89 -7.16 14.18
N ASN A 297 9.29 -6.97 15.35
CA ASN A 297 8.48 -7.99 16.00
C ASN A 297 7.27 -8.40 15.13
N GLN A 298 6.61 -7.45 14.47
CA GLN A 298 5.54 -7.77 13.51
C GLN A 298 6.07 -8.58 12.32
N ARG A 299 7.24 -8.21 11.79
CA ARG A 299 7.88 -8.92 10.68
C ARG A 299 8.27 -10.35 11.07
N ASP A 300 8.82 -10.52 12.25
CA ASP A 300 9.17 -11.82 12.83
C ASP A 300 7.93 -12.69 13.10
N ARG A 301 6.85 -12.11 13.64
CA ARG A 301 5.57 -12.81 13.77
C ARG A 301 5.06 -13.30 12.43
N ARG A 302 5.07 -12.45 11.41
CA ARG A 302 4.68 -12.83 10.04
C ARG A 302 5.58 -13.93 9.49
N ARG A 303 6.88 -13.90 9.78
CA ARG A 303 7.83 -14.93 9.37
C ARG A 303 7.55 -16.28 10.04
N ARG A 304 7.44 -16.32 11.38
CA ARG A 304 7.11 -17.54 12.13
C ARG A 304 5.77 -18.11 11.71
N GLN A 305 4.79 -17.24 11.45
CA GLN A 305 3.49 -17.67 10.94
C GLN A 305 3.61 -18.35 9.57
N ARG A 306 4.41 -17.80 8.65
CA ARG A 306 4.68 -18.42 7.33
C ARG A 306 5.42 -19.75 7.46
N GLU A 307 6.40 -19.85 8.36
CA GLU A 307 7.14 -21.10 8.62
C GLU A 307 6.22 -22.18 9.21
N CYS A 308 5.41 -21.83 10.20
CA CYS A 308 4.41 -22.74 10.79
C CYS A 308 3.36 -23.19 9.77
N GLN A 309 2.89 -22.27 8.90
CA GLN A 309 1.98 -22.60 7.80
C GLN A 309 2.59 -23.60 6.82
N ARG A 310 3.88 -23.46 6.47
CA ARG A 310 4.58 -24.43 5.62
C ARG A 310 4.68 -25.80 6.31
N HIS A 311 5.04 -25.84 7.59
CA HIS A 311 5.10 -27.10 8.33
C HIS A 311 3.74 -27.82 8.42
N CYS A 312 2.66 -27.08 8.66
CA CYS A 312 1.31 -27.65 8.62
C CYS A 312 0.91 -28.15 7.21
N GLN A 313 1.49 -27.57 6.14
CA GLN A 313 1.27 -28.06 4.79
C GLN A 313 2.04 -29.35 4.50
N GLU A 314 3.23 -29.50 5.07
CA GLU A 314 4.09 -30.66 4.86
C GLU A 314 3.69 -31.87 5.71
N GLN A 315 3.29 -31.69 6.98
CA GLN A 315 2.98 -32.80 7.89
C GLN A 315 1.55 -33.33 7.77
N GLU A 316 0.57 -32.45 7.53
CA GLU A 316 -0.85 -32.82 7.59
C GLU A 316 -1.45 -33.01 6.19
N ARG A 317 -1.74 -34.26 5.82
CA ARG A 317 -2.43 -34.60 4.56
C ARG A 317 -3.94 -34.37 4.63
N ASP A 318 -4.53 -34.41 5.82
CA ASP A 318 -5.97 -34.19 6.03
C ASP A 318 -6.30 -32.69 6.13
N PRO A 319 -7.21 -32.16 5.28
CA PRO A 319 -7.62 -30.76 5.30
C PRO A 319 -8.14 -30.26 6.65
N ARG A 320 -8.81 -31.11 7.45
CA ARG A 320 -9.35 -30.74 8.77
C ARG A 320 -8.23 -30.59 9.80
N GLN A 321 -7.25 -31.47 9.76
CA GLN A 321 -6.08 -31.40 10.64
C GLN A 321 -5.19 -30.22 10.27
N GLN A 322 -5.03 -29.94 8.97
CA GLN A 322 -4.35 -28.74 8.46
C GLN A 322 -5.00 -27.45 8.96
N GLN A 323 -6.34 -27.34 8.97
CA GLN A 323 -7.02 -26.16 9.53
C GLN A 323 -6.82 -26.03 11.05
N GLN A 324 -6.84 -27.14 11.80
CA GLN A 324 -6.56 -27.11 13.24
C GLN A 324 -5.11 -26.70 13.52
N CYS A 325 -4.16 -27.20 12.74
CA CYS A 325 -2.75 -26.83 12.80
C CYS A 325 -2.55 -25.33 12.53
N GLN A 326 -3.18 -24.79 11.49
CA GLN A 326 -3.13 -23.35 11.18
C GLN A 326 -3.72 -22.47 12.29
N ARG A 327 -4.82 -22.89 12.92
CA ARG A 327 -5.38 -22.20 14.09
C ARG A 327 -4.40 -22.17 15.25
N ARG A 328 -3.78 -23.31 15.58
CA ARG A 328 -2.75 -23.41 16.63
C ARG A 328 -1.53 -22.53 16.32
N CYS A 329 -1.08 -22.48 15.07
CA CYS A 329 0.01 -21.59 14.65
C CYS A 329 -0.33 -20.12 14.89
N ARG A 330 -1.54 -19.68 14.54
CA ARG A 330 -1.98 -18.30 14.75
C ARG A 330 -2.07 -17.97 16.23
N GLU A 331 -2.67 -18.85 17.02
CA GLU A 331 -2.75 -18.70 18.48
C GLU A 331 -1.36 -18.65 19.13
N GLN A 332 -0.41 -19.50 18.69
CA GLN A 332 0.97 -19.46 19.17
C GLN A 332 1.69 -18.17 18.77
N SER A 333 1.53 -17.70 17.53
CA SER A 333 2.16 -16.45 17.07
C SER A 333 1.65 -15.21 17.81
N GLU A 334 0.38 -15.23 18.23
CA GLU A 334 -0.25 -14.15 19.00
C GLU A 334 0.17 -14.22 20.49
N ARG A 335 0.41 -15.42 21.03
CA ARG A 335 0.86 -15.63 22.42
C ARG A 335 2.35 -15.39 22.66
N GLY A 336 3.19 -15.49 21.63
CA GLY A 336 4.65 -15.40 21.74
C GLY A 336 5.25 -14.02 22.10
N ARG A 337 4.51 -13.11 22.77
CA ARG A 337 5.05 -11.81 23.23
C ARG A 337 5.38 -11.75 24.73
N VAL A 338 5.04 -12.77 25.54
CA VAL A 338 4.99 -12.55 27.01
C VAL A 338 6.06 -13.29 27.81
N GLU A 339 6.71 -14.32 27.27
CA GLU A 339 7.77 -15.02 28.01
C GLU A 339 9.11 -14.78 27.34
N GLY A 340 9.94 -14.03 28.04
CA GLY A 340 11.26 -13.59 27.60
C GLY A 340 12.13 -14.75 27.12
N SER A 341 13.12 -14.34 26.32
CA SER A 341 14.22 -15.11 25.75
C SER A 341 15.09 -15.85 26.77
N GLU A 342 14.50 -16.70 27.61
CA GLU A 342 15.24 -17.74 28.32
C GLU A 342 15.34 -18.92 27.37
N SER A 343 16.50 -18.99 26.70
CA SER A 343 17.05 -20.13 25.96
C SER A 343 16.08 -21.30 25.73
N MET A 344 15.46 -21.34 24.55
CA MET A 344 14.94 -22.59 23.99
C MET A 344 16.12 -23.55 23.76
N THR A 345 16.53 -24.23 24.82
CA THR A 345 17.19 -25.52 24.70
C THR A 345 16.15 -26.52 24.18
N PRO A 346 16.47 -27.32 23.15
CA PRO A 346 15.50 -28.23 22.57
C PRO A 346 15.16 -29.32 23.59
N VAL A 347 13.93 -29.29 24.12
CA VAL A 347 13.34 -30.39 24.90
C VAL A 347 13.05 -31.54 23.93
N LEU A 348 14.09 -32.33 23.62
CA LEU A 348 14.03 -33.53 22.79
C LEU A 348 13.87 -34.83 23.61
N ASN A 349 13.43 -34.77 24.89
CA ASN A 349 13.45 -35.94 25.79
C ASN A 349 12.12 -36.26 26.50
N SER A 350 11.00 -36.43 25.79
CA SER A 350 9.78 -36.96 26.46
C SER A 350 8.86 -37.86 25.61
N ILE A 351 9.34 -38.50 24.54
CA ILE A 351 8.53 -39.47 23.74
C ILE A 351 9.14 -40.89 23.79
N LEU A 352 9.56 -41.37 24.96
CA LEU A 352 10.03 -42.76 25.10
C LEU A 352 9.43 -43.58 26.26
N ASP A 353 8.38 -43.10 26.95
CA ASP A 353 7.80 -43.84 28.10
C ASP A 353 6.36 -44.32 27.92
N PHE A 354 5.90 -44.58 26.68
CA PHE A 354 4.56 -45.14 26.45
C PHE A 354 4.55 -46.35 25.50
N VAL A 355 5.44 -47.31 25.75
CA VAL A 355 5.25 -48.69 25.29
C VAL A 355 5.58 -49.63 26.44
N GLY A 356 4.55 -50.11 27.12
CA GLY A 356 4.69 -51.15 28.13
C GLY A 356 3.53 -51.17 29.11
N PHE A 357 2.38 -51.70 28.70
CA PHE A 357 1.60 -52.71 29.43
C PHE A 357 0.45 -53.25 28.58
#